data_AF-A0A939NCI2-F1
#
_entry.id   AF-A0A939NCI2-F1
#
_cell.length_a   1.000
_cell.length_b   1.000
_cell.length_c   1.000
_cell.angle_alpha   90.00
_cell.angle_beta   90.00
_cell.angle_gamma   90.00
#
_symmetry.space_group_name_H-M   'P 1'
#
loop_
_entity.id
_entity.type
_entity.pdbx_description
1 polymer ?
#
loop_
_entity_poly.entity_id
_entity_poly.type
_entity_poly.pdbx_seq_one_letter_code
_entity_poly.pdbx_strand_id
1 'polypeptide(L)'
;MSSQQRLYEIDALRGLSLLGIILMNILVFSFPYEESVLSDVVHGFDATLLHGITLLIIGSFYPIFTFLFGYGLSIMYDNCQMKGINYYPIILRRLIFL
;
A
#
# COMPACT_ATOMS: atom_id res chain seq x y z
N MET A 1 28.55 14.39 10.96
CA MET A 1 27.14 14.41 11.40
C MET A 1 26.29 14.26 10.14
N SER A 2 26.00 13.02 9.73
CA SER A 2 25.21 12.76 8.53
C SER A 2 23.74 12.94 8.90
N SER A 3 23.18 14.11 8.58
CA SER A 3 21.75 14.34 8.65
C SER A 3 21.05 13.22 7.90
N GLN A 4 20.26 12.39 8.59
CA GLN A 4 19.27 11.54 7.94
C GLN A 4 18.40 12.47 7.10
N GLN A 5 18.65 12.55 5.79
CA GLN A 5 17.78 13.22 4.86
C GLN A 5 16.47 12.43 4.85
N ARG A 6 15.58 12.75 5.78
CA ARG A 6 14.19 12.29 5.73
C ARG A 6 13.63 12.83 4.42
N LEU A 7 13.43 11.95 3.45
CA LEU A 7 12.76 12.31 2.22
C LEU A 7 11.28 12.51 2.56
N TYR A 8 10.92 13.76 2.82
CA TYR A 8 9.56 14.16 3.17
C TYR A 8 8.55 13.70 2.10
N GLU A 9 8.96 13.71 0.83
CA GLU A 9 8.18 13.20 -0.31
C GLU A 9 7.81 11.71 -0.15
N ILE A 10 8.74 10.90 0.34
CA ILE A 10 8.54 9.45 0.49
C ILE A 10 7.67 9.14 1.71
N ASP A 11 7.84 9.89 2.80
CA ASP A 11 6.95 9.78 3.96
C ASP A 11 5.52 10.27 3.62
N ALA A 12 5.38 11.32 2.81
CA ALA A 12 4.08 11.77 2.31
C ALA A 12 3.41 10.74 1.40
N LEU A 13 4.16 10.15 0.47
CA LEU A 13 3.69 9.07 -0.40
C LEU A 13 3.29 7.80 0.39
N ARG A 14 3.99 7.50 1.49
CA ARG A 14 3.58 6.43 2.41
C ARG A 14 2.25 6.71 3.08
N GLY A 15 2.05 7.93 3.59
CA GLY A 15 0.77 8.34 4.17
C GLY A 15 -0.37 8.26 3.14
N LEU A 16 -0.10 8.69 1.91
CA LEU A 16 -1.07 8.63 0.81
C LEU A 16 -1.43 7.19 0.41
N SER A 17 -0.44 6.30 0.33
CA SER A 17 -0.69 4.90 -0.01
C SER A 17 -1.45 4.14 1.08
N LEU A 18 -1.16 4.44 2.36
CA LEU A 18 -1.92 3.89 3.48
C LEU A 18 -3.39 4.33 3.45
N LEU A 19 -3.66 5.60 3.12
CA LEU A 19 -5.01 6.12 2.93
C LEU A 19 -5.74 5.35 1.80
N GLY A 20 -5.06 5.09 0.69
CA GLY A 20 -5.58 4.27 -0.41
C GLY A 20 -5.96 2.85 0.00
N ILE A 21 -5.13 2.19 0.82
CA ILE A 21 -5.42 0.82 1.33
C ILE A 21 -6.61 0.82 2.30
N ILE A 22 -6.73 1.85 3.13
CA ILE A 22 -7.87 2.01 4.04
C ILE A 22 -9.16 2.21 3.23
N LEU A 23 -9.15 3.09 2.23
CA LEU A 23 -10.28 3.29 1.32
C LEU A 23 -10.66 1.98 0.60
N MET A 24 -9.66 1.22 0.14
CA MET A 24 -9.87 -0.09 -0.48
C MET A 24 -10.58 -1.05 0.47
N ASN A 25 -10.12 -1.15 1.71
CA ASN A 25 -10.77 -2.00 2.71
C ASN A 25 -12.22 -1.56 2.97
N ILE A 26 -12.47 -0.26 3.13
CA ILE A 26 -13.82 0.26 3.35
C ILE A 26 -14.76 -0.10 2.18
N LEU A 27 -14.27 -0.02 0.94
CA LEU A 27 -15.03 -0.38 -0.25
C LEU A 27 -15.33 -1.89 -0.31
N VAL A 28 -14.31 -2.72 -0.06
CA VAL A 28 -14.47 -4.19 -0.03
C VAL A 28 -15.42 -4.63 1.09
N PHE A 29 -15.42 -3.95 2.24
CA PHE A 29 -16.37 -4.22 3.32
C PHE A 29 -17.77 -3.67 3.04
N SER A 30 -17.90 -2.55 2.33
CA SER A 30 -19.20 -1.96 1.97
C SER A 30 -19.90 -2.72 0.85
N PHE A 31 -19.12 -3.29 -0.09
CA PHE A 31 -19.61 -4.12 -1.17
C PHE A 31 -18.90 -5.47 -1.08
N PRO A 32 -19.50 -6.49 -0.43
CA PRO A 32 -18.95 -7.83 -0.51
C PRO A 32 -18.81 -8.18 -1.99
N TYR A 33 -17.57 -8.41 -2.42
CA TYR A 33 -17.15 -8.77 -3.78
C TYR A 33 -17.70 -10.16 -4.17
N GLU A 34 -19.00 -10.35 -4.08
CA GLU A 34 -19.71 -11.41 -4.79
C GLU A 34 -20.00 -10.84 -6.17
N GLU A 35 -19.13 -11.12 -7.14
CA GLU A 35 -19.40 -10.86 -8.57
C GLU A 35 -20.76 -11.42 -9.01
N SER A 36 -21.28 -12.42 -8.27
CA SER A 36 -22.58 -13.06 -8.47
C SER A 36 -23.78 -12.21 -8.04
N VAL A 37 -23.64 -11.28 -7.09
CA VAL A 37 -24.75 -10.50 -6.51
C VAL A 37 -24.85 -9.10 -7.13
N LEU A 38 -23.74 -8.53 -7.62
CA LEU A 38 -23.73 -7.17 -8.17
C LEU A 38 -24.46 -7.07 -9.51
N SER A 39 -24.49 -8.14 -10.30
CA SER A 39 -25.13 -8.15 -11.63
C SER A 39 -26.67 -8.04 -11.56
N ASP A 40 -27.28 -8.43 -10.43
CA ASP A 40 -28.74 -8.37 -10.24
C ASP A 40 -29.20 -7.16 -9.40
N VAL A 41 -28.29 -6.49 -8.67
CA VAL A 41 -28.65 -5.43 -7.70
C VAL A 41 -28.29 -4.02 -8.18
N VAL A 42 -27.31 -3.83 -9.08
CA VAL A 42 -26.82 -2.49 -9.47
C VAL A 42 -26.92 -2.28 -10.98
N HIS A 43 -28.03 -1.67 -11.42
CA HIS A 43 -28.17 -1.16 -12.78
C HIS A 43 -27.77 0.32 -12.88
N GLY A 44 -26.77 0.64 -13.71
CA GLY A 44 -26.49 2.02 -14.14
C GLY A 44 -25.21 2.66 -13.58
N PHE A 45 -25.30 3.96 -13.27
CA PHE A 45 -24.17 4.88 -13.01
C PHE A 45 -23.26 4.44 -11.84
N ASP A 46 -23.83 3.74 -10.85
CA ASP A 46 -23.11 3.25 -9.67
C ASP A 46 -22.08 2.16 -10.01
N ALA A 47 -22.34 1.32 -11.00
CA ALA A 47 -21.41 0.27 -11.41
C ALA A 47 -20.16 0.84 -12.09
N THR A 48 -20.32 1.86 -12.96
CA THR A 48 -19.18 2.55 -13.60
C THR A 48 -18.35 3.35 -12.61
N LEU A 49 -18.99 3.93 -11.60
CA LEU A 49 -18.34 4.72 -10.56
C LEU A 49 -17.54 3.79 -9.61
N LEU A 50 -18.14 2.67 -9.20
CA LEU A 50 -17.44 1.60 -8.48
C LEU A 50 -16.26 1.05 -9.29
N HIS A 51 -16.45 0.75 -10.57
CA HIS A 51 -15.38 0.22 -11.41
C HIS A 51 -14.23 1.22 -11.60
N GLY A 52 -14.54 2.51 -11.75
CA GLY A 52 -13.54 3.59 -11.83
C GLY A 52 -12.78 3.77 -10.52
N ILE A 53 -13.46 3.69 -9.38
CA ILE A 53 -12.85 3.74 -8.05
C ILE A 53 -11.95 2.52 -7.83
N THR A 54 -12.43 1.32 -8.15
CA THR A 54 -11.66 0.07 -8.06
C THR A 54 -10.42 0.13 -8.96
N LEU A 55 -10.53 0.60 -10.21
CA LEU A 55 -9.39 0.77 -11.11
C LEU A 55 -8.40 1.83 -10.62
N LEU A 56 -8.87 2.95 -10.08
CA LEU A 56 -7.98 3.96 -9.49
C LEU A 56 -7.24 3.41 -8.27
N ILE A 57 -7.94 2.68 -7.41
CA ILE A 57 -7.40 2.18 -6.15
C ILE A 57 -6.45 1.00 -6.38
N ILE A 58 -6.90 -0.03 -7.08
CA ILE A 58 -6.09 -1.21 -7.41
C ILE A 58 -4.99 -0.84 -8.41
N GLY A 59 -5.31 -0.03 -9.41
CA GLY A 59 -4.37 0.35 -10.48
C GLY A 59 -3.31 1.37 -10.06
N SER A 60 -3.59 2.24 -9.07
CA SER A 60 -2.63 3.29 -8.68
C SER A 60 -2.08 3.10 -7.26
N PHE A 61 -2.91 2.85 -6.26
CA PHE A 61 -2.45 2.85 -4.86
C PHE A 61 -1.69 1.58 -4.48
N TYR A 62 -2.06 0.42 -5.05
CA TYR A 62 -1.36 -0.84 -4.79
C TYR A 62 0.10 -0.80 -5.28
N PRO A 63 0.40 -0.40 -6.54
CA PRO A 63 1.77 -0.28 -7.03
C PRO A 63 2.59 0.77 -6.26
N ILE A 64 1.97 1.90 -5.90
CA ILE A 64 2.63 2.95 -5.12
C ILE A 64 3.01 2.40 -3.73
N PHE A 65 2.09 1.70 -3.07
CA PHE A 65 2.37 1.07 -1.78
C PHE A 65 3.51 0.05 -1.88
N THR A 66 3.46 -0.88 -2.84
CA THR A 66 4.51 -1.89 -3.04
C THR A 66 5.87 -1.24 -3.31
N PHE A 67 5.92 -0.20 -4.14
CA PHE A 67 7.15 0.54 -4.42
C PHE A 67 7.73 1.21 -3.16
N LEU A 68 6.90 1.90 -2.39
CA LEU A 68 7.31 2.57 -1.14
C LEU A 68 7.73 1.58 -0.06
N PHE A 69 7.08 0.43 0.00
CA PHE A 69 7.43 -0.66 0.88
C PHE A 69 8.83 -1.18 0.51
N GLY A 70 9.08 -1.49 -0.76
CA GLY A 70 10.40 -1.89 -1.26
C GLY A 70 11.49 -0.86 -0.99
N TYR A 71 11.23 0.42 -1.25
CA TYR A 71 12.16 1.51 -0.93
C TYR A 71 12.44 1.61 0.58
N GLY A 72 11.43 1.36 1.41
CA GLY A 72 11.60 1.29 2.87
C GLY A 72 12.52 0.18 3.33
N LEU A 73 12.47 -0.98 2.67
CA LEU A 73 13.40 -2.08 2.93
C LEU A 73 14.83 -1.69 2.56
N SER A 74 15.03 -0.97 1.45
CA SER A 74 16.35 -0.45 1.03
C SER A 74 16.95 0.51 2.07
N ILE A 75 16.17 1.47 2.57
CA ILE A 75 16.64 2.36 3.66
C ILE A 75 16.97 1.56 4.92
N MET A 76 16.20 0.52 5.22
CA MET A 76 16.46 -0.32 6.38
C MET A 76 17.77 -1.13 6.21
N TYR A 77 18.07 -1.56 4.99
CA TYR A 77 19.33 -2.21 4.62
C TYR A 77 20.52 -1.28 4.85
N ASP A 78 20.47 -0.06 4.33
CA ASP A 78 21.54 0.94 4.52
C ASP A 78 21.76 1.27 6.00
N ASN A 79 20.67 1.43 6.76
CA ASN A 79 20.78 1.67 8.20
C ASN A 79 21.38 0.48 8.98
N CYS A 80 21.10 -0.76 8.58
CA CYS A 80 21.69 -1.95 9.20
C CYS A 80 23.19 -2.08 8.85
N GLN A 81 23.55 -1.82 7.60
CA GLN A 81 24.95 -1.76 7.13
C GLN A 81 25.74 -0.71 7.92
N MET A 82 25.21 0.51 8.07
CA MET A 82 25.87 1.59 8.83
C MET A 82 26.05 1.25 10.32
N LYS A 83 25.16 0.44 10.90
CA LYS A 83 25.23 0.02 12.31
C LYS A 83 25.95 -1.32 12.53
N GLY A 84 26.41 -1.98 11.47
CA GLY A 84 27.08 -3.29 11.55
C GLY A 84 26.19 -4.42 12.08
N ILE A 85 24.87 -4.29 11.96
CA ILE A 85 23.89 -5.28 12.44
C ILE A 85 23.43 -6.18 11.29
N ASN A 86 23.22 -7.46 11.59
CA ASN A 86 22.70 -8.42 10.61
C ASN A 86 21.29 -8.02 10.14
N TYR A 87 21.20 -7.62 8.86
CA TYR A 87 19.96 -7.20 8.19
C TYR A 87 18.93 -8.34 8.02
N TYR A 88 19.39 -9.50 7.56
CA TYR A 88 18.54 -10.66 7.21
C TYR A 88 17.56 -11.11 8.30
N PRO A 89 17.96 -11.30 9.58
CA PRO A 89 17.01 -11.71 10.62
C PRO A 89 15.95 -10.64 10.94
N ILE A 90 16.28 -9.35 10.79
CA ILE A 90 15.37 -8.24 11.10
C ILE A 90 14.29 -8.12 10.02
N ILE A 91 14.68 -8.22 8.75
CA ILE A 91 13.72 -8.11 7.65
C ILE A 91 12.84 -9.35 7.54
N LEU A 92 13.38 -10.56 7.71
CA LEU A 92 12.60 -11.80 7.66
C LEU A 92 11.52 -11.82 8.75
N ARG A 93 11.86 -11.39 9.97
CA ARG A 93 10.88 -11.29 11.06
C ARG A 93 9.74 -10.31 10.74
N ARG A 94 10.02 -9.23 10.02
CA ARG A 94 9.01 -8.24 9.60
C ARG A 94 8.17 -8.73 8.42
N LEU A 95 8.79 -9.40 7.44
CA LEU A 95 8.08 -9.94 6.27
C LEU A 95 7.15 -11.10 6.63
N ILE A 96 7.48 -11.90 7.65
CA ILE A 96 6.63 -13.00 8.12
C ILE A 96 5.40 -12.50 8.90
N PHE A 97 5.49 -11.31 9.50
CA PHE A 97 4.42 -10.73 10.32
C PHE A 97 3.48 -9.79 9.56
N LEU A 98 3.86 -9.36 8.35
CA LEU A 98 3.07 -8.47 7.50
C LEU A 98 2.13 -9.29 6.63
#